data_AF-A0A920GR14-F1
#
_entry.id   AF-A0A920GR14-F1
#
_cell.length_a   1.000
_cell.length_b   1.000
_cell.length_c   1.000
_cell.angle_alpha   90.00
_cell.angle_beta   90.00
_cell.angle_gamma   90.00
#
_symmetry.space_group_name_H-M   'P 1'
#
loop_
_entity.id
_entity.type
_entity.pdbx_description
1 polymer ?
#
loop_
_entity_poly.entity_id
_entity_poly.type
_entity_poly.pdbx_seq_one_letter_code
_entity_poly.pdbx_strand_id
1 'polypeptide(L)' 'MVERYKATRRHGKLPSQTLGVIVEGTITCRHDDGSEITYTAGDAYSIEPGHDAWVVGDKKAIAYEFHGLWGETG' A
#
# COMPACT_ATOMS: atom_id res chain seq x y z
N MET A 1 12.17 2.84 -9.15
CA MET A 1 12.13 1.37 -9.33
C MET A 1 10.69 0.94 -9.08
N VAL A 2 10.10 0.11 -9.96
CA VAL A 2 8.74 -0.42 -9.76
C VAL A 2 8.85 -1.81 -9.15
N GLU A 3 8.38 -1.98 -7.93
CA GLU A 3 8.35 -3.29 -7.27
C GLU A 3 6.93 -3.85 -7.27
N ARG A 4 6.80 -5.16 -7.54
CA ARG A 4 5.51 -5.86 -7.42
C ARG A 4 5.32 -6.30 -5.99
N TYR A 5 4.44 -5.62 -5.26
CA TYR A 5 4.12 -6.00 -3.90
C TYR A 5 3.05 -7.09 -3.89
N LYS A 6 3.34 -8.18 -3.16
CA LYS A 6 2.34 -9.18 -2.77
C LYS A 6 2.08 -9.01 -1.28
N ALA A 7 0.97 -8.36 -0.95
CA ALA A 7 0.50 -8.31 0.42
C ALA A 7 0.08 -9.72 0.85
N THR A 8 0.90 -10.39 1.65
CA THR A 8 0.47 -11.47 2.55
C THR A 8 0.40 -10.87 3.93
N ARG A 9 -0.70 -11.03 4.69
CA ARG A 9 -0.91 -10.45 6.03
C ARG A 9 0.41 -10.29 6.79
N ARG A 10 0.98 -9.08 6.76
CA ARG A 10 2.10 -8.73 7.64
C ARG A 10 1.47 -8.19 8.92
N HIS A 11 1.74 -8.84 10.04
CA HIS A 11 1.50 -8.24 11.35
C HIS A 11 2.62 -7.22 11.58
N GLY A 12 2.30 -5.93 11.59
CA GLY A 12 3.25 -4.87 11.95
C GLY A 12 3.20 -3.66 11.02
N LYS A 13 3.48 -2.49 11.60
CA LYS A 13 3.42 -1.18 10.94
C LYS A 13 4.48 -1.05 9.84
N LEU A 14 4.06 -0.48 8.72
CA LEU A 14 4.95 -0.07 7.65
C LEU A 14 5.58 1.29 8.01
N PRO A 15 6.92 1.39 8.04
CA PRO A 15 7.62 2.57 8.56
C PRO A 15 7.78 3.70 7.52
N SER A 16 7.33 3.48 6.28
CA SER A 16 7.54 4.37 5.14
C SER A 16 6.24 4.64 4.40
N GLN A 17 6.17 5.77 3.69
CA GLN A 17 5.06 6.07 2.81
C GLN A 17 4.95 5.00 1.72
N THR A 18 3.72 4.54 1.46
CA THR A 18 3.44 3.58 0.40
C THR A 18 2.64 4.28 -0.69
N LEU A 19 3.26 4.50 -1.85
CA LEU A 19 2.65 5.11 -3.04
C LEU A 19 2.54 4.05 -4.13
N GLY A 20 1.36 3.85 -4.69
CA GLY A 20 1.15 2.78 -5.66
C GLY A 20 -0.17 2.80 -6.40
N VAL A 21 -0.34 1.78 -7.25
CA VAL A 21 -1.60 1.47 -7.94
C VAL A 21 -1.94 -0.01 -7.77
N ILE A 22 -3.20 -0.31 -7.48
CA ILE A 22 -3.70 -1.69 -7.40
C ILE A 22 -4.10 -2.14 -8.81
N VAL A 23 -3.56 -3.28 -9.26
CA VAL A 23 -3.91 -3.87 -10.56
C VAL A 23 -4.76 -5.13 -10.42
N GLU A 24 -4.77 -5.76 -9.25
CA GLU A 24 -5.64 -6.90 -8.95
C GLU A 24 -5.95 -6.96 -7.45
N GLY A 25 -7.14 -7.42 -7.09
CA GLY A 25 -7.54 -7.69 -5.70
C GLY A 25 -7.90 -6.42 -4.93
N THR A 26 -7.93 -6.55 -3.60
CA THR A 26 -8.34 -5.47 -2.69
C THR A 26 -7.47 -5.50 -1.44
N ILE A 27 -7.01 -4.34 -1.00
CA ILE A 27 -6.32 -4.16 0.28
C ILE A 27 -7.09 -3.18 1.16
N THR A 28 -7.01 -3.38 2.47
CA THR A 28 -7.39 -2.36 3.46
C THR A 28 -6.14 -1.96 4.23
N CYS A 29 -5.98 -0.66 4.46
CA CYS A 29 -4.97 -0.12 5.35
C CYS A 29 -5.60 0.54 6.58
N ARG A 30 -4.91 0.50 7.71
CA ARG A 30 -5.31 1.15 8.96
C ARG A 30 -4.17 1.93 9.59
N HIS A 31 -4.38 3.21 9.87
CA HIS A 31 -3.43 4.06 10.59
C HIS A 31 -3.57 3.91 12.11
N ASP A 32 -2.64 4.51 12.85
CA ASP A 32 -2.62 4.48 14.32
C ASP A 32 -3.78 5.25 14.98
N ASP A 33 -4.34 6.24 14.29
CA ASP A 33 -5.55 6.94 14.73
C ASP A 33 -6.84 6.11 14.56
N GLY A 34 -6.72 4.90 14.00
CA GLY A 34 -7.82 3.99 13.75
C GLY A 34 -8.56 4.24 12.43
N SER A 35 -8.16 5.24 11.64
CA SER A 35 -8.72 5.47 10.31
C SER A 35 -8.38 4.30 9.38
N GLU A 36 -9.38 3.85 8.61
CA GLU A 36 -9.26 2.77 7.65
C GLU A 36 -9.66 3.23 6.26
N ILE A 37 -8.89 2.82 5.25
CA ILE A 37 -9.22 3.00 3.83
C ILE A 37 -9.01 1.67 3.11
N THR A 38 -9.88 1.40 2.14
CA THR A 38 -9.82 0.23 1.27
C THR A 38 -9.59 0.65 -0.17
N TYR A 39 -8.67 -0.01 -0.85
CA TYR A 39 -8.32 0.21 -2.25
C TYR A 39 -8.49 -1.08 -3.04
N THR A 40 -9.03 -0.99 -4.26
CA THR A 40 -9.27 -2.11 -5.17
C THR A 40 -8.64 -1.88 -6.54
N ALA A 41 -8.69 -2.89 -7.40
CA ALA A 41 -8.11 -2.84 -8.73
C ALA A 41 -8.58 -1.61 -9.53
N GLY A 42 -7.62 -0.81 -9.99
CA GLY A 42 -7.83 0.48 -10.65
C GLY A 42 -7.51 1.69 -9.77
N ASP A 43 -7.49 1.53 -8.44
CA ASP A 43 -7.21 2.63 -7.52
C ASP A 43 -5.71 2.95 -7.45
N ALA A 44 -5.42 4.25 -7.42
CA ALA A 44 -4.14 4.77 -6.96
C ALA A 44 -4.23 5.12 -5.46
N TYR A 45 -3.13 4.97 -4.73
CA TYR A 45 -3.08 5.24 -3.29
C TYR A 45 -1.77 5.91 -2.88
N SER A 46 -1.86 6.73 -1.84
CA SER A 46 -0.73 7.22 -1.04
C SER A 46 -1.09 7.02 0.42
N ILE A 47 -0.34 6.19 1.14
CA ILE A 47 -0.60 5.86 2.53
C ILE A 47 0.58 6.34 3.36
N GLU A 48 0.30 7.17 4.37
CA GLU A 48 1.30 7.74 5.25
C GLU A 48 1.98 6.67 6.13
N PRO A 49 3.24 6.87 6.57
CA PRO A 49 3.90 5.97 7.51
C PRO A 49 3.06 5.68 8.76
N GLY A 50 3.25 4.50 9.37
CA GLY A 50 2.49 4.12 10.56
C GLY A 50 1.14 3.45 10.26
N HIS A 51 1.07 2.69 9.16
CA HIS A 51 -0.12 1.92 8.80
C HIS A 51 0.15 0.41 8.84
N ASP A 52 -0.90 -0.35 9.13
CA ASP A 52 -0.97 -1.78 8.79
C ASP A 52 -1.75 -1.93 7.47
N ALA A 53 -1.42 -2.94 6.67
CA ALA A 53 -2.18 -3.26 5.45
C ALA A 53 -2.39 -4.77 5.30
N TRP A 54 -3.58 -5.15 4.82
CA TRP A 54 -3.92 -6.55 4.58
C TRP A 54 -4.80 -6.73 3.34
N VAL A 55 -4.75 -7.91 2.75
CA VAL A 55 -5.65 -8.32 1.66
C VAL A 55 -7.05 -8.60 2.20
N VAL A 56 -8.05 -8.13 1.47
CA VAL A 56 -9.46 -8.45 1.74
C VAL A 56 -9.88 -9.66 0.91
N GLY A 57 -10.41 -10.68 1.59
CA GLY A 57 -10.84 -11.93 0.98
C GLY A 57 -9.66 -12.85 0.57
N ASP A 58 -9.96 -13.82 -0.29
CA ASP A 58 -9.00 -14.88 -0.67
C ASP A 58 -8.23 -14.57 -1.97
N LYS A 59 -8.68 -13.56 -2.72
CA LYS A 59 -8.02 -13.15 -3.96
C LYS A 59 -6.78 -12.32 -3.63
N LYS A 60 -5.64 -12.73 -4.18
CA LYS A 60 -4.37 -12.00 -4.00
C LYS A 60 -4.50 -10.56 -4.50
N ALA A 61 -3.99 -9.61 -3.71
CA ALA A 61 -3.78 -8.26 -4.19
C ALA A 61 -2.43 -8.14 -4.90
N ILE A 62 -2.41 -7.45 -6.04
CA ILE A 62 -1.21 -7.11 -6.80
C ILE A 62 -1.18 -5.60 -6.95
N ALA A 63 -0.09 -5.00 -6.49
CA ALA A 63 0.16 -3.58 -6.62
C ALA A 63 1.52 -3.31 -7.25
N TYR A 64 1.61 -2.20 -7.97
CA TYR A 64 2.89 -1.60 -8.33
C TYR A 64 3.18 -0.48 -7.34
N GLU A 65 4.27 -0.61 -6.60
CA GLU A 65 4.72 0.40 -5.66
C GLU A 65 5.87 1.22 -6.23
N PHE A 66 5.80 2.52 -5.96
CA PHE A 66 6.80 3.49 -6.37
C PHE A 66 7.59 3.93 -5.15
N HIS A 67 8.83 3.46 -5.08
CA HIS A 67 9.78 3.86 -4.04
C HIS A 67 10.78 4.81 -4.68
N GLY A 68 10.89 6.05 -4.16
CA GLY A 68 11.91 7.00 -4.61
C GLY A 68 11.67 8.43 -4.15
N LEU A 69 12.73 9.09 -3.67
CA LEU A 69 12.87 10.54 -3.68
C LEU A 69 13.03 10.98 -5.14
N TRP A 70 12.00 11.61 -5.70
CA TRP A 70 12.15 12.38 -6.93
C TRP A 70 12.48 13.83 -6.56
N GLY A 71 13.73 14.24 -6.74
CA GLY A 71 14.13 15.66 -6.65
C GLY A 71 15.17 16.05 -5.61
N GLU A 72 16.22 15.26 -5.34
CA GLU A 72 17.46 15.85 -4.79
C GLU A 72 18.20 16.63 -5.91
N THR A 73 17.70 17.82 -6.22
CA THR A 73 18.47 18.99 -6.68
C THR A 73 17.52 20.18 -6.80
N GLY A 74 17.68 21.11 -5.87
CA GLY A 74 16.99 22.39 -5.77
C GLY A 74 17.46 23.13 -4.54
#